data_AF-A0A1I7T2J7-F1
#
_entry.id   AF-A0A1I7T2J7-F1
#
_cell.length_a   1.000
_cell.length_b   1.000
_cell.length_c   1.000
_cell.angle_alpha   90.00
_cell.angle_beta   90.00
_cell.angle_gamma   90.00
#
_symmetry.space_group_name_H-M   'P 1'
#
loop_
_entity.id
_entity.type
_entity.pdbx_description
1 polymer ?
#
loop_
_entity_poly.entity_id
_entity_poly.type
_entity_poly.pdbx_seq_one_letter_code
_entity_poly.pdbx_strand_id
1 'polypeptide(L)'
;MSVGRVGTVVGEDSFGNRFYENNAYPVPNNRWVEFFVNLWKDYDSTQIESEWLPWLHHVSNDNPTTHSSVPDNSNGHTVEGPEDTKKQVEEVLRGGELSIEDQHAELDNREFEFETPTADHSNSRGDFITDPVLEAIESAEKQKITSPRSKTILVFDVDGTLTAAGQQITPEMREFLIETRKRVPLAVVGGSDFKKVTEQLAGHDKDLLLSLFDYVFAENGLLGFKGTEPYPVQSIQKAIGDDKLQELINFSLRYMSEIHLPVKRGNFVDFRNGMIKLSPIGRSCSQEERNQFVIFDRENGIRQKFAEELQKNFGKYGLQFAIGGQISVNVFPTGWDKTFCLQYIQDQYDTIHFFGDKTAPGGNDHEIFADERTVGHTVEGPEDTKQQVEDVLRGGEDL
;
A
#
# COMPACT_ATOMS: atom_id res chain seq x y z
N MET A 1 -12.98 -1.03 -18.57
CA MET A 1 -13.31 -2.45 -18.86
C MET A 1 -12.57 -2.86 -20.11
N SER A 2 -11.51 -3.69 -20.00
CA SER A 2 -10.81 -4.22 -21.17
C SER A 2 -11.62 -5.35 -21.80
N VAL A 3 -11.62 -5.42 -23.12
CA VAL A 3 -12.23 -6.51 -23.90
C VAL A 3 -11.63 -7.85 -23.44
N GLY A 4 -12.47 -8.79 -22.99
CA GLY A 4 -12.02 -10.07 -22.43
C GLY A 4 -11.33 -10.93 -23.48
N ARG A 5 -10.07 -11.34 -23.23
CA ARG A 5 -9.38 -12.36 -24.01
C ARG A 5 -10.06 -13.72 -23.77
N VAL A 6 -10.17 -14.55 -24.81
CA VAL A 6 -10.77 -15.89 -24.73
C VAL A 6 -9.71 -16.92 -25.10
N GLY A 7 -9.53 -17.96 -24.29
CA GLY A 7 -8.58 -19.05 -24.55
C GLY A 7 -8.87 -20.30 -23.70
N THR A 8 -8.14 -21.37 -24.00
CA THR A 8 -8.23 -22.65 -23.28
C THR A 8 -7.18 -22.68 -22.17
N VAL A 9 -7.58 -23.06 -20.95
CA VAL A 9 -6.63 -23.29 -19.84
C VAL A 9 -5.79 -24.52 -20.15
N VAL A 10 -4.47 -24.38 -20.17
CA VAL A 10 -3.52 -25.47 -20.41
C VAL A 10 -2.89 -26.01 -19.13
N GLY A 11 -2.93 -25.25 -18.03
CA GLY A 11 -2.50 -25.71 -16.71
C GLY A 11 -2.56 -24.61 -15.66
N GLU A 12 -2.24 -25.00 -14.42
CA GLU A 12 -2.17 -24.13 -13.25
C GLU A 12 -0.84 -24.41 -12.53
N ASP A 13 -0.14 -23.36 -12.09
CA ASP A 13 1.09 -23.54 -11.30
C ASP A 13 0.80 -23.69 -9.79
N SER A 14 1.85 -23.94 -9.01
CA SER A 14 1.74 -24.08 -7.55
C SER A 14 1.30 -22.80 -6.82
N PHE A 15 1.35 -21.63 -7.48
CA PHE A 15 0.86 -20.36 -6.97
C PHE A 15 -0.61 -20.09 -7.34
N GLY A 16 -1.24 -20.99 -8.08
CA GLY A 16 -2.62 -20.90 -8.56
C GLY A 16 -2.78 -20.10 -9.86
N ASN A 17 -1.69 -19.66 -10.50
CA ASN A 17 -1.76 -18.90 -11.75
C ASN A 17 -2.21 -19.82 -12.88
N ARG A 18 -3.12 -19.34 -13.73
CA ARG A 18 -3.68 -20.11 -14.83
C ARG A 18 -3.08 -19.72 -16.16
N PHE A 19 -2.61 -20.71 -16.92
CA PHE A 19 -1.99 -20.51 -18.21
C PHE A 19 -2.98 -20.81 -19.32
N TYR A 20 -3.07 -19.93 -20.31
CA TYR A 20 -4.03 -20.02 -21.40
C TYR A 20 -3.34 -20.03 -22.76
N GLU A 21 -3.91 -20.78 -23.69
CA GLU A 21 -3.53 -20.77 -25.10
C GLU A 21 -4.74 -20.53 -26.01
N ASN A 22 -4.54 -19.71 -27.05
CA ASN A 22 -5.45 -19.59 -28.18
C ASN A 22 -4.69 -19.36 -29.48
N ASN A 23 -4.52 -20.43 -30.27
CA ASN A 23 -3.81 -20.40 -31.55
C ASN A 23 -4.52 -19.62 -32.68
N ALA A 24 -5.72 -19.06 -32.43
CA ALA A 24 -6.34 -18.09 -33.32
C ALA A 24 -5.74 -16.68 -33.17
N TYR A 25 -5.04 -16.39 -32.06
CA TYR A 25 -4.29 -15.15 -31.88
C TYR A 25 -2.88 -15.27 -32.49
N PRO A 26 -2.30 -14.15 -32.98
CA PRO A 26 -0.93 -14.16 -33.52
C PRO A 26 0.11 -14.33 -32.38
N VAL A 27 1.22 -15.00 -32.67
CA VAL A 27 2.39 -15.09 -31.78
C VAL A 27 3.01 -13.69 -31.58
N PRO A 28 3.39 -13.28 -30.36
CA PRO A 28 3.42 -14.06 -29.11
C PRO A 28 2.16 -13.94 -28.24
N ASN A 29 1.07 -13.35 -28.75
CA ASN A 29 -0.14 -13.07 -27.96
C ASN A 29 -1.07 -14.27 -27.80
N ASN A 30 -0.75 -15.42 -28.41
CA ASN A 30 -1.54 -16.65 -28.30
C ASN A 30 -1.35 -17.38 -26.97
N ARG A 31 -0.35 -17.02 -26.16
CA ARG A 31 -0.13 -17.58 -24.82
C ARG A 31 -0.14 -16.46 -23.79
N TRP A 32 -0.81 -16.66 -22.67
CA TRP A 32 -0.79 -15.72 -21.54
C TRP A 32 -1.05 -16.42 -20.22
N VAL A 33 -0.68 -15.75 -19.13
CA VAL A 33 -1.00 -16.15 -17.77
C VAL A 33 -2.06 -15.22 -17.21
N GLU A 34 -3.02 -15.78 -16.50
CA GLU A 34 -3.91 -15.07 -15.60
C GLU A 34 -3.45 -15.37 -14.18
N PHE A 35 -2.90 -14.37 -13.52
CA PHE A 35 -2.39 -14.53 -12.16
C PHE A 35 -3.55 -14.81 -11.20
N PHE A 36 -3.35 -15.76 -10.28
CA PHE A 36 -4.30 -15.97 -9.19
C PHE A 36 -4.40 -14.66 -8.40
N VAL A 37 -5.62 -14.14 -8.31
CA VAL A 37 -5.92 -12.74 -7.98
C VAL A 37 -5.14 -12.26 -6.74
N ASN A 38 -4.02 -11.58 -6.99
CA ASN A 38 -3.29 -10.75 -6.04
C ASN A 38 -3.22 -9.36 -6.66
N LEU A 39 -4.25 -8.54 -6.42
CA LEU A 39 -4.51 -7.25 -7.06
C LEU A 39 -3.49 -6.12 -6.79
N TRP A 40 -2.28 -6.41 -6.30
CA TRP A 40 -1.37 -5.38 -5.77
C TRP A 40 0.12 -5.61 -6.04
N LYS A 41 0.48 -6.38 -7.07
CA LYS A 41 1.83 -6.36 -7.63
C LYS A 41 1.77 -5.89 -9.08
N ASP A 42 2.69 -5.01 -9.48
CA ASP A 42 3.07 -4.91 -10.89
C ASP A 42 3.43 -6.32 -11.35
N TYR A 43 2.78 -6.81 -12.42
CA TYR A 43 2.98 -8.17 -12.91
C TYR A 43 4.44 -8.37 -13.28
N ASP A 44 5.15 -9.21 -12.54
CA ASP A 44 6.54 -9.57 -12.81
C ASP A 44 6.68 -11.08 -13.05
N SER A 45 7.59 -11.41 -13.97
CA SER A 45 8.03 -12.75 -14.34
C SER A 45 8.44 -13.63 -13.14
N THR A 46 8.86 -13.03 -12.02
CA THR A 46 9.21 -13.74 -10.78
C THR A 46 8.01 -14.35 -10.05
N GLN A 47 6.78 -14.01 -10.46
CA GLN A 47 5.54 -14.53 -9.87
C GLN A 47 5.01 -15.78 -10.58
N ILE A 48 5.73 -16.27 -11.58
CA ILE A 48 5.44 -17.48 -12.34
C ILE A 48 6.51 -18.52 -11.99
N GLU A 49 6.10 -19.77 -11.81
CA GLU A 49 7.03 -20.88 -11.65
C GLU A 49 7.92 -21.02 -12.90
N SER A 50 9.24 -21.14 -12.70
CA SER A 50 10.22 -21.00 -13.79
C SER A 50 10.02 -22.01 -14.93
N GLU A 51 9.42 -23.16 -14.65
CA GLU A 51 9.12 -24.21 -15.62
C GLU A 51 8.11 -23.75 -16.69
N TRP A 52 7.26 -22.78 -16.39
CA TRP A 52 6.29 -22.21 -17.34
C TRP A 52 6.90 -21.16 -18.28
N LEU A 53 8.04 -20.56 -17.93
CA LEU A 53 8.65 -19.47 -18.71
C LEU A 53 9.06 -19.89 -20.14
N PRO A 54 9.68 -21.07 -20.38
CA PRO A 54 10.01 -21.49 -21.74
C PRO A 54 8.78 -21.63 -22.64
N TRP A 55 7.68 -22.15 -22.10
CA TRP A 55 6.42 -22.28 -22.84
C TRP A 55 5.77 -20.92 -23.11
N LEU A 56 5.69 -20.06 -22.09
CA LEU A 56 5.08 -18.73 -22.18
C LEU A 56 5.80 -17.83 -23.20
N HIS A 57 7.13 -17.94 -23.29
CA HIS A 57 7.95 -17.15 -24.21
C HIS A 57 8.25 -17.82 -25.56
N HIS A 58 7.54 -18.90 -25.90
CA HIS A 58 7.73 -19.66 -27.14
C HIS A 58 9.16 -20.22 -27.35
N VAL A 59 9.91 -20.38 -26.26
CA VAL A 59 11.19 -21.09 -26.27
C VAL A 59 10.96 -22.60 -26.40
N SER A 60 9.85 -23.10 -25.86
CA SER A 60 9.36 -24.48 -26.02
C SER A 60 7.87 -24.53 -26.37
N ASN A 61 7.44 -25.62 -27.00
CA ASN A 61 6.02 -25.94 -27.18
C ASN A 61 5.46 -26.81 -26.05
N ASP A 62 6.35 -27.43 -25.26
CA ASP A 62 5.98 -28.27 -24.13
C ASP A 62 5.72 -27.39 -22.90
N ASN A 63 4.64 -27.68 -22.18
CA ASN A 63 4.31 -27.04 -20.91
C ASN A 63 4.56 -28.02 -19.74
N PRO A 64 4.70 -27.53 -18.49
CA PRO A 64 5.00 -28.39 -17.35
C PRO A 64 3.98 -29.53 -17.13
N THR A 65 2.71 -29.31 -17.51
CA THR A 65 1.67 -30.34 -17.44
C THR A 65 1.84 -31.48 -18.44
N THR A 66 2.54 -31.27 -19.56
CA THR A 66 2.85 -32.34 -20.52
C THR A 66 3.92 -33.33 -20.02
N HIS A 67 4.67 -32.98 -18.96
CA HIS A 67 5.68 -33.85 -18.36
C HIS A 67 5.19 -34.68 -17.17
N SER A 68 3.90 -34.58 -16.79
CA SER A 68 3.30 -35.36 -15.69
C SER A 68 2.69 -36.70 -16.15
N SER A 69 3.17 -37.28 -17.25
CA SER A 69 3.03 -38.72 -17.48
C SER A 69 4.20 -39.44 -16.81
N VAL A 70 3.91 -40.07 -15.67
CA VAL A 70 4.80 -40.99 -14.95
C VAL A 70 5.63 -41.84 -15.92
N PRO A 71 6.97 -41.73 -15.93
CA PRO A 71 7.79 -42.69 -16.67
C PRO A 71 7.85 -44.00 -15.88
N ASP A 72 7.39 -45.05 -16.55
CA ASP A 72 7.55 -46.43 -16.13
C ASP A 72 9.04 -46.74 -15.86
N ASN A 73 9.30 -47.37 -14.74
CA ASN A 73 10.62 -47.58 -14.19
C ASN A 73 11.25 -48.81 -14.89
N SER A 74 11.81 -48.63 -16.08
CA SER A 74 12.72 -49.62 -16.68
C SER A 74 13.68 -48.99 -17.69
N ASN A 75 14.92 -48.77 -17.22
CA ASN A 75 16.20 -49.02 -17.89
C ASN A 75 17.22 -47.97 -17.47
N GLY A 76 18.25 -48.43 -16.75
CA GLY A 76 19.34 -47.59 -16.31
C GLY A 76 20.21 -47.12 -17.46
N HIS A 77 20.62 -45.85 -17.41
CA HIS A 77 21.93 -45.42 -17.86
C HIS A 77 22.37 -44.20 -17.04
N THR A 78 23.58 -44.31 -16.51
CA THR A 78 24.34 -43.29 -15.78
C THR A 78 25.01 -42.26 -16.71
N VAL A 79 25.43 -41.13 -16.10
CA VAL A 79 26.53 -40.21 -16.49
C VAL A 79 26.09 -38.98 -17.36
N GLU A 80 26.52 -37.70 -17.25
CA GLU A 80 27.69 -36.98 -16.67
C GLU A 80 27.38 -35.47 -16.38
N GLY A 81 28.32 -34.74 -15.77
CA GLY A 81 28.21 -33.34 -15.28
C GLY A 81 28.42 -32.20 -16.29
N PRO A 82 28.62 -30.94 -15.81
CA PRO A 82 28.30 -29.72 -16.55
C PRO A 82 29.50 -29.13 -17.32
N GLU A 83 29.56 -29.32 -18.64
CA GLU A 83 30.45 -28.54 -19.52
C GLU A 83 29.76 -27.86 -20.72
N ASP A 84 28.44 -28.02 -20.93
CA ASP A 84 27.81 -27.55 -22.17
C ASP A 84 27.14 -26.17 -22.13
N THR A 85 27.28 -25.40 -21.05
CA THR A 85 26.65 -24.06 -20.91
C THR A 85 27.56 -22.89 -21.29
N LYS A 86 28.64 -23.13 -22.06
CA LYS A 86 29.55 -22.08 -22.52
C LYS A 86 29.56 -21.82 -24.04
N LYS A 87 28.77 -22.54 -24.83
CA LYS A 87 28.70 -22.34 -26.29
C LYS A 87 27.49 -21.57 -26.81
N GLN A 88 26.48 -21.28 -25.99
CA GLN A 88 25.29 -20.53 -26.44
C GLN A 88 25.35 -19.01 -26.22
N VAL A 89 26.43 -18.48 -25.65
CA VAL A 89 26.56 -17.03 -25.37
C VAL A 89 27.46 -16.29 -26.37
N GLU A 90 28.24 -16.99 -27.20
CA GLU A 90 29.18 -16.35 -28.15
C GLU A 90 28.62 -16.08 -29.56
N GLU A 91 27.38 -16.48 -29.88
CA GLU A 91 26.82 -16.35 -31.24
C GLU A 91 25.95 -15.10 -31.46
N VAL A 92 25.64 -14.32 -30.41
CA VAL A 92 24.79 -13.10 -30.51
C VAL A 92 25.59 -11.80 -30.69
N LEU A 93 26.93 -11.84 -30.62
CA LEU A 93 27.79 -10.64 -30.70
C LEU A 93 28.62 -10.52 -32.00
N ARG A 94 28.15 -11.07 -33.12
CA ARG A 94 28.77 -10.85 -34.45
C ARG A 94 27.74 -10.58 -35.55
N GLY A 95 27.61 -9.31 -35.91
CA GLY A 95 27.01 -8.83 -37.16
C GLY A 95 25.84 -7.87 -36.92
N GLY A 96 25.87 -6.61 -37.33
CA GLY A 96 26.86 -5.86 -38.10
C GLY A 96 26.48 -4.38 -38.11
N GLU A 97 27.50 -3.54 -38.29
CA GLU A 97 27.43 -2.10 -38.52
C GLU A 97 26.71 -1.76 -39.83
N LEU A 98 25.95 -0.66 -39.88
CA LEU A 98 25.69 0.10 -41.11
C LEU A 98 25.49 1.59 -40.78
N SER A 99 26.00 2.43 -41.67
CA SER A 99 26.45 3.82 -41.49
C SER A 99 25.39 4.91 -41.73
N ILE A 100 25.76 6.12 -41.31
CA ILE A 100 25.06 7.42 -41.40
C ILE A 100 25.28 8.10 -42.79
N GLU A 101 24.40 9.08 -43.12
CA GLU A 101 24.35 10.03 -44.28
C GLU A 101 23.77 9.45 -45.60
N ASP A 102 22.83 10.04 -46.36
CA ASP A 102 22.12 11.33 -46.40
C ASP A 102 20.90 11.17 -47.35
N GLN A 103 19.85 12.01 -47.20
CA GLN A 103 19.14 12.76 -48.28
C GLN A 103 17.65 13.10 -48.00
N HIS A 104 17.47 14.42 -47.88
CA HIS A 104 16.32 15.33 -47.94
C HIS A 104 14.97 14.98 -48.63
N ALA A 105 13.95 15.69 -48.10
CA ALA A 105 12.80 16.36 -48.73
C ALA A 105 11.47 15.60 -48.90
N GLU A 106 10.48 15.95 -48.05
CA GLU A 106 9.17 16.50 -48.44
C GLU A 106 8.35 16.81 -47.17
N LEU A 107 8.22 18.10 -46.84
CA LEU A 107 7.18 18.59 -45.94
C LEU A 107 6.22 19.38 -46.82
N ASP A 108 4.99 18.88 -46.96
CA ASP A 108 3.90 19.63 -47.57
C ASP A 108 2.78 19.89 -46.56
N ASN A 109 2.16 21.03 -46.77
CA ASN A 109 1.34 21.81 -45.88
C ASN A 109 -0.04 21.19 -45.67
N ARG A 110 -0.51 21.20 -44.42
CA ARG A 110 -1.94 21.41 -44.12
C ARG A 110 -2.09 22.27 -42.87
N GLU A 111 -2.31 23.55 -43.11
CA GLU A 111 -2.91 24.47 -42.14
C GLU A 111 -4.32 23.98 -41.80
N PHE A 112 -4.63 23.93 -40.51
CA PHE A 112 -6.01 23.88 -40.02
C PHE A 112 -6.28 25.19 -39.29
N GLU A 113 -7.04 26.07 -39.95
CA GLU A 113 -7.63 27.26 -39.34
C GLU A 113 -8.69 26.84 -38.31
N PHE A 114 -8.61 27.38 -37.10
CA PHE A 114 -9.70 27.37 -36.14
C PHE A 114 -10.37 28.75 -36.16
N GLU A 115 -11.58 28.81 -36.72
CA GLU A 115 -12.47 29.98 -36.59
C GLU A 115 -13.02 30.08 -35.17
N THR A 116 -12.84 31.24 -34.53
CA THR A 116 -13.55 31.65 -33.32
C THR A 116 -14.85 32.38 -33.71
N PRO A 117 -16.01 32.05 -33.14
CA PRO A 117 -17.18 32.91 -33.27
C PRO A 117 -17.17 34.01 -32.19
N THR A 118 -17.14 35.26 -32.64
CA THR A 118 -17.48 36.44 -31.85
C THR A 118 -18.97 36.49 -31.56
N ALA A 119 -19.36 36.82 -30.33
CA ALA A 119 -20.70 37.25 -30.00
C ALA A 119 -20.64 38.58 -29.24
N ASP A 120 -21.17 39.63 -29.88
CA ASP A 120 -21.61 40.86 -29.26
C ASP A 120 -23.09 41.03 -29.58
N HIS A 121 -23.92 41.31 -28.57
CA HIS A 121 -25.11 42.16 -28.68
C HIS A 121 -25.78 42.39 -27.31
N SER A 122 -25.60 43.61 -26.81
CA SER A 122 -26.60 44.53 -26.24
C SER A 122 -27.87 43.99 -25.53
N ASN A 123 -27.90 44.20 -24.21
CA ASN A 123 -28.94 44.78 -23.34
C ASN A 123 -30.43 44.80 -23.81
N SER A 124 -31.31 44.11 -23.07
CA SER A 124 -32.68 44.59 -22.79
C SER A 124 -33.17 44.13 -21.41
N ARG A 125 -33.68 45.09 -20.64
CA ARG A 125 -34.40 44.91 -19.37
C ARG A 125 -35.72 44.18 -19.62
N GLY A 126 -36.02 43.18 -18.78
CA GLY A 126 -37.33 42.55 -18.67
C GLY A 126 -37.49 41.96 -17.27
N ASP A 127 -38.60 42.31 -16.61
CA ASP A 127 -38.95 41.91 -15.25
C ASP A 127 -38.97 40.38 -15.09
N PHE A 128 -38.18 39.86 -14.13
CA PHE A 128 -38.26 38.46 -13.74
C PHE A 128 -39.39 38.27 -12.74
N ILE A 129 -40.45 37.61 -13.20
CA ILE A 129 -41.38 36.87 -12.34
C ILE A 129 -40.54 35.79 -11.64
N THR A 130 -40.45 35.82 -10.31
CA THR A 130 -39.74 34.78 -9.56
C THR A 130 -40.48 33.45 -9.75
N ASP A 131 -39.75 32.44 -10.21
CA ASP A 131 -40.28 31.09 -10.39
C ASP A 131 -40.54 30.49 -9.00
N PRO A 132 -41.80 30.14 -8.66
CA PRO A 132 -42.14 29.54 -7.37
C PRO A 132 -41.36 28.24 -7.10
N VAL A 133 -40.85 27.59 -8.15
CA VAL A 133 -40.01 26.40 -8.05
C VAL A 133 -38.60 26.76 -7.56
N LEU A 134 -38.02 27.89 -8.01
CA LEU A 134 -36.72 28.37 -7.54
C LEU A 134 -36.78 28.85 -6.09
N GLU A 135 -37.85 29.54 -5.70
CA GLU A 135 -38.08 29.90 -4.29
C GLU A 135 -38.34 28.67 -3.42
N ALA A 136 -39.04 27.65 -3.94
CA ALA A 136 -39.24 26.39 -3.23
C ALA A 136 -37.96 25.55 -3.10
N ILE A 137 -37.07 25.58 -4.10
CA ILE A 137 -35.75 24.94 -4.06
C ILE A 137 -34.84 25.68 -3.07
N GLU A 138 -34.76 27.01 -3.13
CA GLU A 138 -34.00 27.79 -2.16
C GLU A 138 -34.56 27.66 -0.74
N SER A 139 -35.88 27.58 -0.57
CA SER A 139 -36.54 27.35 0.72
C SER A 139 -36.26 25.93 1.24
N ALA A 140 -36.28 24.91 0.37
CA ALA A 140 -35.92 23.54 0.73
C ALA A 140 -34.42 23.37 1.04
N GLU A 141 -33.56 24.16 0.41
CA GLU A 141 -32.13 24.23 0.72
C GLU A 141 -31.85 25.01 2.02
N LYS A 142 -32.56 26.11 2.27
CA LYS A 142 -32.48 26.89 3.52
C LYS A 142 -33.12 26.17 4.72
N GLN A 143 -34.09 25.27 4.50
CA GLN A 143 -34.70 24.43 5.54
C GLN A 143 -33.92 23.16 5.88
N LYS A 144 -32.79 22.89 5.20
CA LYS A 144 -31.90 21.76 5.54
C LYS A 144 -30.90 22.08 6.65
N ILE A 145 -30.98 23.26 7.28
CA ILE A 145 -30.05 23.70 8.33
C ILE A 145 -30.84 24.16 9.56
N THR A 146 -31.50 23.24 10.29
CA THR A 146 -31.98 23.52 11.66
C THR A 146 -32.04 22.25 12.51
N SER A 147 -30.89 21.63 12.75
CA SER A 147 -30.57 20.90 14.00
C SER A 147 -29.04 20.71 14.03
N PRO A 148 -28.31 21.11 15.09
CA PRO A 148 -26.91 20.77 15.18
C PRO A 148 -26.82 19.26 15.37
N ARG A 149 -26.42 18.50 14.35
CA ARG A 149 -25.97 17.13 14.59
C ARG A 149 -24.72 17.27 15.44
N SER A 150 -24.67 16.67 16.63
CA SER A 150 -23.35 16.40 17.18
C SER A 150 -22.66 15.48 16.18
N LYS A 151 -21.55 15.93 15.60
CA LYS A 151 -20.83 15.15 14.59
C LYS A 151 -19.74 14.39 15.30
N THR A 152 -20.10 13.29 15.95
CA THR A 152 -19.13 12.39 16.57
C THR A 152 -18.68 11.31 15.58
N ILE A 153 -17.43 10.88 15.65
CA ILE A 153 -16.88 9.71 14.95
C ILE A 153 -16.09 8.84 15.92
N LEU A 154 -16.12 7.53 15.73
CA LEU A 154 -15.28 6.58 16.46
C LEU A 154 -14.16 6.08 15.54
N VAL A 155 -12.92 6.23 15.98
CA VAL A 155 -11.70 5.84 15.28
C VAL A 155 -11.02 4.71 16.05
N PHE A 156 -10.70 3.62 15.38
CA PHE A 156 -10.13 2.43 16.03
C PHE A 156 -8.74 2.12 15.48
N ASP A 157 -7.80 1.75 16.35
CA ASP A 157 -6.70 0.89 15.95
C ASP A 157 -7.22 -0.53 15.55
N VAL A 158 -6.37 -1.32 14.90
CA VAL A 158 -6.69 -2.68 14.45
C VAL A 158 -6.23 -3.74 15.45
N ASP A 159 -4.92 -3.85 15.65
CA ASP A 159 -4.21 -5.01 16.20
C ASP A 159 -4.12 -4.91 17.73
N GLY A 160 -4.93 -5.67 18.47
CA GLY A 160 -5.07 -5.52 19.93
C GLY A 160 -6.28 -4.66 20.33
N THR A 161 -6.89 -3.96 19.37
CA THR A 161 -8.08 -3.12 19.59
C THR A 161 -9.32 -3.79 19.01
N LEU A 162 -9.45 -3.91 17.68
CA LEU A 162 -10.59 -4.58 17.04
C LEU A 162 -10.40 -6.10 16.92
N THR A 163 -9.15 -6.55 16.89
CA THR A 163 -8.79 -7.97 16.81
C THR A 163 -7.79 -8.33 17.90
N ALA A 164 -7.68 -9.62 18.23
CA ALA A 164 -6.51 -10.08 18.98
C ALA A 164 -5.24 -9.92 18.10
N ALA A 165 -4.08 -9.68 18.72
CA ALA A 165 -2.85 -9.36 18.00
C ALA A 165 -2.52 -10.39 16.89
N GLY A 166 -2.44 -9.91 15.65
CA GLY A 166 -2.15 -10.71 14.46
C GLY A 166 -3.25 -11.71 14.05
N GLN A 167 -4.42 -11.65 14.69
CA GLN A 167 -5.58 -12.48 14.35
C GLN A 167 -6.58 -11.72 13.50
N GLN A 168 -7.50 -12.47 12.90
CA GLN A 168 -8.68 -11.93 12.20
C GLN A 168 -9.76 -11.50 13.20
N ILE A 169 -10.61 -10.58 12.76
CA ILE A 169 -11.79 -10.11 13.48
C ILE A 169 -12.77 -11.25 13.70
N THR A 170 -13.35 -11.31 14.90
CA THR A 170 -14.37 -12.29 15.20
C THR A 170 -15.73 -11.92 14.57
N PRO A 171 -16.60 -12.88 14.26
CA PRO A 171 -17.95 -12.60 13.77
C PRO A 171 -18.73 -11.66 14.70
N GLU A 172 -18.59 -11.83 16.02
CA GLU A 172 -19.28 -11.03 17.03
C GLU A 172 -18.82 -9.58 17.01
N MET A 173 -17.51 -9.32 16.87
CA MET A 173 -17.00 -7.96 16.74
C MET A 173 -17.43 -7.32 15.40
N ARG A 174 -17.46 -8.10 14.32
CA ARG A 174 -17.95 -7.60 13.02
C ARG A 174 -19.42 -7.17 13.09
N GLU A 175 -20.28 -8.00 13.68
CA GLU A 175 -21.69 -7.69 13.87
C GLU A 175 -21.86 -6.44 14.76
N PHE A 176 -21.08 -6.33 15.83
CA PHE A 176 -21.05 -5.15 16.68
C PHE A 176 -20.70 -3.87 15.91
N LEU A 177 -19.67 -3.90 15.05
CA LEU A 177 -19.30 -2.74 14.22
C LEU A 177 -20.41 -2.37 13.23
N ILE A 178 -21.08 -3.36 12.63
CA ILE A 178 -22.21 -3.12 11.71
C ILE A 178 -23.35 -2.41 12.44
N GLU A 179 -23.73 -2.86 13.63
CA GLU A 179 -24.79 -2.20 14.42
C GLU A 179 -24.35 -0.82 14.92
N THR A 180 -23.10 -0.68 15.34
CA THR A 180 -22.53 0.60 15.79
C THR A 180 -22.55 1.63 14.67
N ARG A 181 -22.18 1.23 13.45
CA ARG A 181 -22.13 2.13 12.28
C ARG A 181 -23.48 2.73 11.90
N LYS A 182 -24.59 2.07 12.25
CA LYS A 182 -25.94 2.63 12.04
C LYS A 182 -26.21 3.85 12.92
N ARG A 183 -25.46 4.03 14.01
CA ARG A 183 -25.64 5.10 15.00
C ARG A 183 -24.59 6.19 14.84
N VAL A 184 -23.33 5.80 14.62
CA VAL A 184 -22.21 6.74 14.56
C VAL A 184 -21.24 6.35 13.44
N PRO A 185 -20.66 7.30 12.69
CA PRO A 185 -19.62 7.01 11.71
C PRO A 185 -18.42 6.31 12.34
N LEU A 186 -17.83 5.39 11.58
CA LEU A 186 -16.68 4.61 12.00
C LEU A 186 -15.47 4.85 11.11
N ALA A 187 -14.29 4.92 11.72
CA ALA A 187 -13.02 4.89 11.03
C ALA A 187 -12.09 3.84 11.62
N VAL A 188 -11.22 3.28 10.79
CA VAL A 188 -10.11 2.43 11.25
C VAL A 188 -8.78 3.01 10.80
N VAL A 189 -7.76 2.97 11.66
CA VAL A 189 -6.40 3.44 11.37
C VAL A 189 -5.36 2.42 11.83
N GLY A 190 -4.49 1.99 10.92
CA GLY A 190 -3.42 1.05 11.22
C GLY A 190 -2.11 1.42 10.53
N GLY A 191 -0.97 1.10 11.17
CA GLY A 191 0.35 1.28 10.58
C GLY A 191 0.75 0.19 9.58
N SER A 192 -0.08 -0.84 9.43
CA SER A 192 0.11 -1.91 8.45
C SER A 192 -0.32 -1.47 7.05
N ASP A 193 0.15 -2.18 6.02
CA ASP A 193 -0.35 -1.98 4.66
C ASP A 193 -1.83 -2.37 4.54
N PHE A 194 -2.47 -1.91 3.46
CA PHE A 194 -3.91 -2.14 3.23
C PHE A 194 -4.26 -3.62 3.11
N LYS A 195 -3.36 -4.46 2.59
CA LYS A 195 -3.60 -5.90 2.47
C LYS A 195 -3.76 -6.52 3.85
N LYS A 196 -2.84 -6.22 4.77
CA LYS A 196 -2.92 -6.76 6.14
C LYS A 196 -4.14 -6.23 6.89
N VAL A 197 -4.47 -4.95 6.76
CA VAL A 197 -5.72 -4.40 7.37
C VAL A 197 -6.96 -5.12 6.82
N THR A 198 -7.02 -5.34 5.50
CA THR A 198 -8.10 -6.11 4.86
C THR A 198 -8.12 -7.55 5.34
N GLU A 199 -6.95 -8.17 5.52
CA GLU A 199 -6.86 -9.54 5.99
C GLU A 199 -7.49 -9.73 7.37
N GLN A 200 -7.15 -8.82 8.27
CA GLN A 200 -7.62 -8.89 9.64
C GLN A 200 -9.10 -8.57 9.77
N LEU A 201 -9.62 -7.58 9.04
CA LEU A 201 -10.99 -7.09 9.25
C LEU A 201 -12.00 -7.68 8.27
N ALA A 202 -11.54 -8.18 7.12
CA ALA A 202 -12.40 -8.64 6.03
C ALA A 202 -11.86 -9.88 5.28
N GLY A 203 -10.91 -10.62 5.85
CA GLY A 203 -10.37 -11.85 5.27
C GLY A 203 -9.48 -11.60 4.06
N HIS A 204 -10.04 -11.25 2.91
CA HIS A 204 -9.32 -10.69 1.74
C HIS A 204 -10.25 -9.81 0.89
N ASP A 205 -11.44 -9.49 1.40
CA ASP A 205 -12.48 -8.77 0.68
C ASP A 205 -12.38 -7.26 0.95
N LYS A 206 -11.85 -6.54 -0.04
CA LYS A 206 -11.73 -5.09 0.01
C LYS A 206 -13.08 -4.39 0.12
N ASP A 207 -14.08 -4.85 -0.62
CA ASP A 207 -15.38 -4.17 -0.67
C ASP A 207 -16.11 -4.36 0.66
N LEU A 208 -15.97 -5.53 1.28
CA LEU A 208 -16.42 -5.76 2.64
C LEU A 208 -15.73 -4.80 3.62
N LEU A 209 -14.40 -4.67 3.59
CA LEU A 209 -13.68 -3.73 4.46
C LEU A 209 -14.22 -2.30 4.32
N LEU A 210 -14.32 -1.80 3.09
CA LEU A 210 -14.78 -0.43 2.80
C LEU A 210 -16.27 -0.23 3.12
N SER A 211 -17.06 -1.30 3.25
CA SER A 211 -18.46 -1.24 3.68
C SER A 211 -18.63 -1.19 5.21
N LEU A 212 -17.66 -1.73 5.96
CA LEU A 212 -17.70 -1.79 7.43
C LEU A 212 -17.38 -0.45 8.09
N PHE A 213 -16.67 0.43 7.40
CA PHE A 213 -16.23 1.72 7.93
C PHE A 213 -16.56 2.86 6.96
N ASP A 214 -16.80 4.05 7.51
CA ASP A 214 -16.89 5.28 6.73
C ASP A 214 -15.52 5.74 6.24
N TYR A 215 -14.47 5.46 7.04
CA TYR A 215 -13.08 5.73 6.68
C TYR A 215 -12.17 4.54 6.98
N VAL A 216 -11.26 4.27 6.05
CA VAL A 216 -10.24 3.23 6.22
C VAL A 216 -8.87 3.83 5.94
N PHE A 217 -8.01 3.84 6.96
CA PHE A 217 -6.67 4.41 6.91
C PHE A 217 -5.62 3.33 7.13
N ALA A 218 -4.95 2.91 6.05
CA ALA A 218 -3.77 2.07 6.10
C ALA A 218 -2.49 2.92 6.08
N GLU A 219 -1.38 2.37 6.56
CA GLU A 219 -0.11 3.07 6.70
C GLU A 219 -0.28 4.43 7.41
N ASN A 220 -1.00 4.44 8.53
CA ASN A 220 -1.35 5.63 9.32
C ASN A 220 -2.21 6.70 8.59
N GLY A 221 -2.75 6.37 7.41
CA GLY A 221 -3.55 7.28 6.58
C GLY A 221 -2.83 7.79 5.34
N LEU A 222 -1.62 7.31 5.05
CA LEU A 222 -0.95 7.59 3.77
C LEU A 222 -1.67 6.95 2.58
N LEU A 223 -2.38 5.85 2.85
CA LEU A 223 -3.39 5.28 1.99
C LEU A 223 -4.71 5.28 2.74
N GLY A 224 -5.65 6.13 2.30
CA GLY A 224 -6.94 6.32 2.96
C GLY A 224 -8.11 6.21 1.99
N PHE A 225 -9.27 5.83 2.51
CA PHE A 225 -10.55 5.83 1.78
C PHE A 225 -11.64 6.52 2.60
N LYS A 226 -12.55 7.22 1.91
CA LYS A 226 -13.87 7.63 2.43
C LYS A 226 -14.93 6.85 1.67
N GLY A 227 -15.58 5.89 2.34
CA GLY A 227 -16.34 4.86 1.64
C GLY A 227 -15.44 4.14 0.62
N THR A 228 -15.81 4.20 -0.67
CA THR A 228 -15.01 3.61 -1.75
C THR A 228 -14.07 4.60 -2.44
N GLU A 229 -14.14 5.89 -2.11
CA GLU A 229 -13.34 6.94 -2.73
C GLU A 229 -11.96 7.03 -2.07
N PRO A 230 -10.86 6.83 -2.83
CA PRO A 230 -9.51 6.93 -2.28
C PRO A 230 -9.09 8.40 -2.09
N TYR A 231 -8.40 8.67 -0.99
CA TYR A 231 -7.62 9.91 -0.85
C TYR A 231 -6.34 9.82 -1.70
N PRO A 232 -5.74 10.97 -2.08
CA PRO A 232 -4.47 10.98 -2.79
C PRO A 232 -3.38 10.26 -1.99
N VAL A 233 -2.80 9.21 -2.58
CA VAL A 233 -1.72 8.46 -1.95
C VAL A 233 -0.52 9.37 -1.70
N GLN A 234 0.01 9.29 -0.48
CA GLN A 234 1.21 10.01 -0.08
C GLN A 234 2.39 9.04 0.01
N SER A 235 3.58 9.51 -0.36
CA SER A 235 4.82 8.73 -0.30
C SER A 235 5.96 9.58 0.25
N ILE A 236 6.90 8.94 0.96
CA ILE A 236 8.05 9.64 1.54
C ILE A 236 8.88 10.32 0.45
N GLN A 237 8.94 9.72 -0.75
CA GLN A 237 9.55 10.32 -1.93
C GLN A 237 8.90 11.66 -2.28
N LYS A 238 7.57 11.72 -2.36
CA LYS A 238 6.84 12.96 -2.68
C LYS A 238 6.97 14.00 -1.57
N ALA A 239 6.99 13.58 -0.31
CA ALA A 239 7.05 14.48 0.84
C ALA A 239 8.45 15.11 1.04
N ILE A 240 9.51 14.33 0.80
CA ILE A 240 10.89 14.73 1.14
C ILE A 240 11.70 15.12 -0.10
N GLY A 241 11.47 14.45 -1.24
CA GLY A 241 12.20 14.63 -2.49
C GLY A 241 13.47 13.77 -2.60
N ASP A 242 13.76 13.31 -3.82
CA ASP A 242 14.85 12.35 -4.08
C ASP A 242 16.23 12.87 -3.69
N ASP A 243 16.53 14.17 -3.87
CA ASP A 243 17.85 14.72 -3.53
C ASP A 243 18.17 14.54 -2.04
N LYS A 244 17.22 14.89 -1.16
CA LYS A 244 17.37 14.74 0.29
C LYS A 244 17.39 13.27 0.71
N LEU A 245 16.59 12.42 0.06
CA LEU A 245 16.57 10.99 0.34
C LEU A 245 17.87 10.31 -0.08
N GLN A 246 18.47 10.70 -1.20
CA GLN A 246 19.78 10.22 -1.61
C GLN A 246 20.86 10.63 -0.61
N GLU A 247 20.86 11.87 -0.13
CA GLU A 247 21.80 12.30 0.93
C GLU A 247 21.68 11.45 2.19
N LEU A 248 20.45 11.23 2.66
CA LEU A 248 20.13 10.37 3.81
C LEU A 248 20.62 8.94 3.60
N ILE A 249 20.28 8.32 2.46
CA ILE A 249 20.63 6.93 2.14
C ILE A 249 22.13 6.78 1.98
N ASN A 250 22.81 7.71 1.29
CA ASN A 250 24.25 7.69 1.11
C ASN A 250 24.99 7.82 2.45
N PHE A 251 24.53 8.71 3.33
CA PHE A 251 25.06 8.77 4.69
C PHE A 251 24.84 7.46 5.44
N SER A 252 23.62 6.92 5.38
CA SER A 252 23.25 5.70 6.09
C SER A 252 24.10 4.50 5.66
N LEU A 253 24.32 4.34 4.35
CA LEU A 253 25.15 3.27 3.79
C LEU A 253 26.62 3.41 4.20
N ARG A 254 27.18 4.63 4.15
CA ARG A 254 28.55 4.89 4.63
C ARG A 254 28.68 4.63 6.12
N TYR A 255 27.75 5.14 6.93
CA TYR A 255 27.76 4.93 8.36
C TYR A 255 27.70 3.43 8.69
N MET A 256 26.74 2.69 8.10
CA MET A 256 26.59 1.26 8.34
C MET A 256 27.75 0.42 7.79
N SER A 257 28.48 0.87 6.77
CA SER A 257 29.65 0.15 6.27
C SER A 257 30.81 0.14 7.27
N GLU A 258 30.96 1.22 8.05
CA GLU A 258 32.04 1.41 9.03
C GLU A 258 31.77 0.76 10.39
N ILE A 259 30.50 0.48 10.75
CA ILE A 259 30.18 -0.23 12.00
C ILE A 259 30.75 -1.66 11.96
N HIS A 260 31.56 -2.03 12.94
CA HIS A 260 31.95 -3.43 13.12
C HIS A 260 30.86 -4.19 13.88
N LEU A 261 30.33 -5.25 13.26
CA LEU A 261 29.28 -6.10 13.82
C LEU A 261 29.74 -7.56 13.76
N PRO A 262 29.28 -8.44 14.68
CA PRO A 262 29.59 -9.87 14.60
C PRO A 262 29.18 -10.48 13.25
N VAL A 263 28.07 -9.99 12.70
CA VAL A 263 27.51 -10.42 11.42
C VAL A 263 26.94 -9.23 10.66
N LYS A 264 27.13 -9.21 9.34
CA LYS A 264 26.34 -8.41 8.38
C LYS A 264 25.75 -9.34 7.32
N ARG A 265 24.54 -9.02 6.87
CA ARG A 265 23.80 -9.75 5.82
C ARG A 265 23.50 -8.79 4.67
N GLY A 266 22.25 -8.72 4.21
CA GLY A 266 21.81 -7.84 3.13
C GLY A 266 20.51 -7.13 3.48
N ASN A 267 20.02 -6.30 2.55
CA ASN A 267 18.84 -5.44 2.75
C ASN A 267 19.00 -4.50 3.96
N PHE A 268 20.00 -3.61 3.86
CA PHE A 268 20.32 -2.60 4.87
C PHE A 268 19.39 -1.38 4.80
N VAL A 269 18.81 -1.13 3.63
CA VAL A 269 17.87 -0.03 3.35
C VAL A 269 16.63 -0.64 2.72
N ASP A 270 15.53 -0.65 3.46
CA ASP A 270 14.21 -1.13 3.02
C ASP A 270 13.31 0.07 2.81
N PHE A 271 13.20 0.51 1.56
CA PHE A 271 12.40 1.66 1.15
C PHE A 271 10.94 1.24 1.00
N ARG A 272 10.05 1.89 1.75
CA ARG A 272 8.60 1.66 1.72
C ARG A 272 7.88 2.94 1.30
N ASN A 273 6.58 2.83 1.03
CA ASN A 273 5.77 3.98 0.64
C ASN A 273 5.82 5.10 1.71
N GLY A 274 5.55 4.77 2.97
CA GLY A 274 5.54 5.74 4.07
C GLY A 274 6.87 6.01 4.79
N MET A 275 7.87 5.16 4.63
CA MET A 275 9.06 5.19 5.48
C MET A 275 10.23 4.43 4.87
N ILE A 276 11.43 4.69 5.39
CA ILE A 276 12.62 3.88 5.11
C ILE A 276 12.99 3.14 6.39
N LYS A 277 13.29 1.85 6.30
CA LYS A 277 13.87 1.09 7.41
C LYS A 277 15.35 0.85 7.18
N LEU A 278 16.18 1.35 8.08
CA LEU A 278 17.63 1.21 8.05
C LEU A 278 18.05 0.14 9.05
N SER A 279 18.71 -0.94 8.61
CA SER A 279 19.08 -2.08 9.44
C SER A 279 20.59 -2.31 9.41
N PRO A 280 21.35 -2.00 10.47
CA PRO A 280 22.80 -2.17 10.49
C PRO A 280 23.29 -3.61 10.22
N ILE A 281 22.59 -4.61 10.75
CA ILE A 281 22.87 -6.03 10.48
C ILE A 281 22.36 -6.48 9.09
N GLY A 282 21.39 -5.76 8.51
CA GLY A 282 20.68 -6.14 7.30
C GLY A 282 19.45 -7.03 7.59
N ARG A 283 18.34 -6.81 6.90
CA ARG A 283 17.06 -7.53 7.14
C ARG A 283 17.07 -8.99 6.66
N SER A 284 18.00 -9.36 5.80
CA SER A 284 18.18 -10.74 5.32
C SER A 284 18.85 -11.67 6.35
N CYS A 285 19.01 -11.24 7.60
CA CYS A 285 19.48 -12.08 8.70
C CYS A 285 18.42 -13.09 9.17
N SER A 286 18.89 -14.22 9.66
CA SER A 286 18.03 -15.26 10.25
C SER A 286 17.43 -14.80 11.58
N GLN A 287 16.38 -15.48 12.06
CA GLN A 287 15.79 -15.13 13.37
C GLN A 287 16.79 -15.30 14.53
N GLU A 288 17.66 -16.30 14.44
CA GLU A 288 18.73 -16.49 15.42
C GLU A 288 19.71 -15.32 15.43
N GLU A 289 20.12 -14.86 14.24
CA GLU A 289 20.98 -13.67 14.10
C GLU A 289 20.29 -12.39 14.60
N ARG A 290 18.97 -12.26 14.43
CA ARG A 290 18.20 -11.14 15.01
C ARG A 290 18.27 -11.16 16.52
N ASN A 291 18.07 -12.32 17.14
CA ASN A 291 18.11 -12.46 18.59
C ASN A 291 19.50 -12.12 19.13
N GLN A 292 20.55 -12.59 18.48
CA GLN A 292 21.94 -12.26 18.82
C GLN A 292 22.24 -10.75 18.64
N PHE A 293 21.73 -10.15 17.56
CA PHE A 293 21.89 -8.70 17.34
C PHE A 293 21.19 -7.88 18.41
N VAL A 294 20.01 -8.30 18.90
CA VAL A 294 19.32 -7.58 19.99
C VAL A 294 20.20 -7.52 21.25
N ILE A 295 20.85 -8.63 21.61
CA ILE A 295 21.75 -8.69 22.77
C ILE A 295 22.94 -7.75 22.52
N PHE A 296 23.59 -7.88 21.36
CA PHE A 296 24.74 -7.07 20.99
C PHE A 296 24.41 -5.57 20.94
N ASP A 297 23.28 -5.21 20.34
CA ASP A 297 22.80 -3.83 20.24
C ASP A 297 22.47 -3.23 21.60
N ARG A 298 21.91 -4.01 22.53
CA ARG A 298 21.64 -3.56 23.90
C ARG A 298 22.92 -3.23 24.66
N GLU A 299 23.97 -4.02 24.47
CA GLU A 299 25.27 -3.81 25.13
C GLU A 299 26.05 -2.64 24.50
N ASN A 300 25.94 -2.46 23.19
CA ASN A 300 26.79 -1.53 22.44
C ASN A 300 26.08 -0.24 21.98
N GLY A 301 24.76 -0.19 22.05
CA GLY A 301 23.92 0.94 21.65
C GLY A 301 24.00 1.26 20.16
N ILE A 302 24.08 0.25 19.28
CA ILE A 302 24.35 0.44 17.84
C ILE A 302 23.25 1.29 17.18
N ARG A 303 21.99 0.87 17.32
CA ARG A 303 20.83 1.56 16.71
C ARG A 303 20.56 2.91 17.35
N GLN A 304 20.76 3.03 18.66
CA GLN A 304 20.60 4.30 19.36
C GLN A 304 21.58 5.35 18.82
N LYS A 305 22.88 5.04 18.82
CA LYS A 305 23.91 5.95 18.27
C LYS A 305 23.65 6.28 16.80
N PHE A 306 23.22 5.29 16.03
CA PHE A 306 22.89 5.51 14.63
C PHE A 306 21.68 6.45 14.46
N ALA A 307 20.61 6.28 15.23
CA ALA A 307 19.45 7.17 15.22
C ALA A 307 19.82 8.59 15.65
N GLU A 308 20.68 8.75 16.66
CA GLU A 308 21.18 10.06 17.11
C GLU A 308 21.98 10.78 16.01
N GLU A 309 22.87 10.07 15.30
CA GLU A 309 23.61 10.65 14.18
C GLU A 309 22.69 10.97 12.98
N LEU A 310 21.69 10.14 12.70
CA LEU A 310 20.69 10.45 11.69
C LEU A 310 19.89 11.72 12.06
N GLN A 311 19.42 11.82 13.30
CA GLN A 311 18.68 12.98 13.80
C GLN A 311 19.51 14.27 13.70
N LYS A 312 20.80 14.20 14.08
CA LYS A 312 21.73 15.33 14.01
C LYS A 312 21.95 15.83 12.58
N ASN A 313 22.09 14.92 11.62
CA ASN A 313 22.40 15.29 10.23
C ASN A 313 21.15 15.64 9.41
N PHE A 314 20.01 14.98 9.69
CA PHE A 314 18.82 15.00 8.82
C PHE A 314 17.52 15.41 9.52
N GLY A 315 17.52 15.70 10.83
CA GLY A 315 16.33 16.18 11.53
C GLY A 315 15.74 17.46 10.91
N LYS A 316 16.61 18.31 10.35
CA LYS A 316 16.21 19.52 9.59
C LYS A 316 15.41 19.23 8.32
N TYR A 317 15.35 17.99 7.84
CA TYR A 317 14.54 17.60 6.68
C TYR A 317 13.09 17.29 7.05
N GLY A 318 12.70 17.51 8.31
CA GLY A 318 11.37 17.16 8.80
C GLY A 318 11.20 15.65 8.97
N LEU A 319 12.29 14.92 9.20
CA LEU A 319 12.29 13.48 9.42
C LEU A 319 12.39 13.15 10.91
N GLN A 320 11.69 12.10 11.31
CA GLN A 320 11.80 11.44 12.61
C GLN A 320 12.52 10.10 12.46
N PHE A 321 13.27 9.74 13.52
CA PHE A 321 14.10 8.54 13.57
C PHE A 321 13.74 7.75 14.83
N ALA A 322 13.14 6.58 14.64
CA ALA A 322 12.67 5.74 15.75
C ALA A 322 13.30 4.35 15.70
N ILE A 323 13.74 3.82 16.84
CA ILE A 323 14.22 2.43 16.90
C ILE A 323 13.04 1.50 16.60
N GLY A 324 13.17 0.71 15.55
CA GLY A 324 12.11 -0.17 15.03
C GLY A 324 12.42 -1.65 15.24
N GLY A 325 11.56 -2.33 16.00
CA GLY A 325 11.63 -3.78 16.20
C GLY A 325 12.96 -4.25 16.77
N GLN A 326 13.46 -5.40 16.30
CA GLN A 326 14.70 -6.01 16.79
C GLN A 326 15.98 -5.47 16.15
N ILE A 327 15.91 -4.97 14.90
CA ILE A 327 17.12 -4.79 14.07
C ILE A 327 17.23 -3.45 13.33
N SER A 328 16.19 -2.63 13.31
CA SER A 328 16.14 -1.44 12.42
C SER A 328 15.96 -0.12 13.17
N VAL A 329 16.24 0.97 12.46
CA VAL A 329 15.77 2.33 12.74
C VAL A 329 14.80 2.70 11.61
N ASN A 330 13.58 3.10 11.96
CA ASN A 330 12.59 3.62 11.03
C ASN A 330 12.84 5.11 10.80
N VAL A 331 12.73 5.54 9.55
CA VAL A 331 12.84 6.93 9.11
C VAL A 331 11.58 7.32 8.37
N PHE A 332 10.88 8.34 8.86
CA PHE A 332 9.62 8.80 8.29
C PHE A 332 9.46 10.30 8.50
N PRO A 333 8.65 10.99 7.68
CA PRO A 333 8.34 12.40 7.91
C PRO A 333 7.67 12.62 9.28
N THR A 334 7.93 13.77 9.88
CA THR A 334 7.33 14.17 11.16
C THR A 334 5.81 14.25 11.01
N GLY A 335 5.08 13.65 11.95
CA GLY A 335 3.62 13.60 11.94
C GLY A 335 3.03 12.54 11.00
N TRP A 336 3.84 11.58 10.51
CA TRP A 336 3.36 10.40 9.78
C TRP A 336 3.08 9.21 10.72
N ASP A 337 2.91 9.47 12.02
CA ASP A 337 2.23 8.58 12.96
C ASP A 337 0.70 8.60 12.72
N LYS A 338 -0.09 7.94 13.57
CA LYS A 338 -1.54 7.80 13.39
C LYS A 338 -2.29 9.14 13.36
N THR A 339 -1.73 10.21 13.93
CA THR A 339 -2.33 11.56 13.84
C THR A 339 -2.45 12.05 12.40
N PHE A 340 -1.69 11.48 11.46
CA PHE A 340 -1.76 11.80 10.04
C PHE A 340 -3.19 11.64 9.48
N CYS A 341 -3.94 10.62 9.91
CA CYS A 341 -5.30 10.40 9.40
C CYS A 341 -6.29 11.51 9.81
N LEU A 342 -6.00 12.23 10.91
CA LEU A 342 -6.87 13.29 11.41
C LEU A 342 -7.03 14.44 10.42
N GLN A 343 -6.05 14.68 9.55
CA GLN A 343 -6.14 15.72 8.51
C GLN A 343 -7.34 15.53 7.57
N TYR A 344 -7.83 14.29 7.43
CA TYR A 344 -8.94 13.98 6.54
C TYR A 344 -10.30 14.11 7.22
N ILE A 345 -10.36 14.09 8.55
CA ILE A 345 -11.63 14.00 9.31
C ILE A 345 -11.85 15.14 10.32
N GLN A 346 -10.79 15.83 10.76
CA GLN A 346 -10.87 16.84 11.83
C GLN A 346 -11.88 17.97 11.56
N ASP A 347 -12.04 18.42 10.32
CA ASP A 347 -12.97 19.51 9.98
C ASP A 347 -14.41 19.01 9.76
N GLN A 348 -14.63 17.70 9.81
CA GLN A 348 -15.93 17.08 9.55
C GLN A 348 -16.68 16.69 10.84
N TYR A 349 -15.99 16.62 11.98
CA TYR A 349 -16.51 16.08 13.24
C TYR A 349 -16.17 16.99 14.41
N ASP A 350 -17.11 17.17 15.33
CA ASP A 350 -16.94 17.96 16.55
C ASP A 350 -16.18 17.16 17.62
N THR A 351 -16.41 15.85 17.66
CA THR A 351 -15.79 14.93 18.62
C THR A 351 -15.24 13.71 17.91
N ILE A 352 -13.96 13.42 18.12
CA ILE A 352 -13.29 12.24 17.56
C ILE A 352 -12.88 11.35 18.73
N HIS A 353 -13.58 10.22 18.93
CA HIS A 353 -13.13 9.23 19.91
C HIS A 353 -12.10 8.33 19.25
N PHE A 354 -10.96 8.12 19.91
CA PHE A 354 -9.94 7.18 19.44
C PHE A 354 -9.78 6.03 20.43
N PHE A 355 -9.80 4.79 19.95
CA PHE A 355 -9.60 3.58 20.75
C PHE A 355 -8.30 2.87 20.31
N GLY A 356 -7.41 2.57 21.26
CA GLY A 356 -6.14 1.90 20.99
C GLY A 356 -5.56 1.17 22.20
N ASP A 357 -4.74 0.13 21.97
CA ASP A 357 -4.14 -0.70 23.02
C ASP A 357 -2.76 -0.19 23.48
N LYS A 358 -2.03 0.53 22.62
CA LYS A 358 -0.63 0.98 22.88
C LYS A 358 -0.53 2.49 23.00
N THR A 359 -1.29 3.04 23.94
CA THR A 359 -1.42 4.49 24.19
C THR A 359 -0.34 5.07 25.11
N ALA A 360 0.43 4.23 25.81
CA ALA A 360 1.54 4.66 26.65
C ALA A 360 2.70 5.23 25.81
N PRO A 361 3.54 6.14 26.36
CA PRO A 361 4.68 6.70 25.64
C PRO A 361 5.57 5.63 25.01
N GLY A 362 5.81 5.74 23.69
CA GLY A 362 6.56 4.77 22.89
C GLY A 362 5.71 3.67 22.25
N GLY A 363 4.42 3.58 22.58
CA GLY A 363 3.42 2.82 21.84
C GLY A 363 2.98 3.56 20.57
N ASN A 364 2.52 2.83 19.56
CA ASN A 364 2.15 3.38 18.25
C ASN A 364 0.79 4.08 18.22
N ASP A 365 0.03 4.06 19.33
CA ASP A 365 -1.21 4.83 19.49
C ASP A 365 -1.00 6.10 20.30
N HIS A 366 0.17 6.27 20.91
CA HIS A 366 0.41 7.34 21.88
C HIS A 366 0.11 8.72 21.30
N GLU A 367 0.63 9.01 20.10
CA GLU A 367 0.50 10.33 19.48
C GLU A 367 -0.97 10.67 19.17
N ILE A 368 -1.74 9.74 18.59
CA ILE A 368 -3.17 9.97 18.28
C ILE A 368 -4.05 9.98 19.53
N PHE A 369 -3.71 9.17 20.54
CA PHE A 369 -4.42 9.13 21.82
C PHE A 369 -4.24 10.42 22.62
N ALA A 370 -3.04 11.02 22.57
CA ALA A 370 -2.71 12.24 23.30
C ALA A 370 -2.99 13.53 22.51
N ASP A 371 -3.40 13.42 21.24
CA ASP A 371 -3.71 14.57 20.39
C ASP A 371 -4.95 15.32 20.89
N GLU A 372 -4.88 16.66 20.94
CA GLU A 372 -5.97 17.50 21.46
C GLU A 372 -7.27 17.40 20.65
N ARG A 373 -7.20 16.91 19.41
CA ARG A 373 -8.36 16.68 18.54
C ARG A 373 -9.12 15.40 18.89
N THR A 374 -8.58 14.53 19.74
CA THR A 374 -9.20 13.25 20.09
C THR A 374 -9.60 13.16 21.56
N VAL A 375 -10.64 12.36 21.81
CA VAL A 375 -10.96 11.81 23.13
C VAL A 375 -10.43 10.38 23.13
N GLY A 376 -9.25 10.19 23.73
CA GLY A 376 -8.57 8.90 23.74
C GLY A 376 -9.13 7.90 24.76
N HIS A 377 -9.29 6.65 24.32
CA HIS A 377 -9.73 5.49 25.09
C HIS A 377 -8.64 4.42 25.00
N THR A 378 -8.02 4.10 26.14
CA THR A 378 -7.07 2.98 26.20
C THR A 378 -7.87 1.70 26.42
N VAL A 379 -7.65 0.70 25.58
CA VAL A 379 -8.34 -0.60 25.65
C VAL A 379 -7.35 -1.72 25.94
N GLU A 380 -7.82 -2.78 26.60
CA GLU A 380 -7.04 -4.01 26.84
C GLU A 380 -7.25 -5.07 25.75
N GLY A 381 -8.24 -4.88 24.87
CA GLY A 381 -8.61 -5.85 23.85
C GLY A 381 -9.94 -5.56 23.14
N PRO A 382 -10.37 -6.47 22.25
CA PRO A 382 -11.65 -6.37 21.55
C PRO A 382 -12.89 -6.29 22.45
N GLU A 383 -12.93 -7.07 23.53
CA GLU A 383 -14.10 -7.07 24.43
C GLU A 383 -14.20 -5.78 25.25
N ASP A 384 -13.05 -5.25 25.71
CA ASP A 384 -13.00 -3.95 26.38
C ASP A 384 -13.34 -2.81 25.42
N THR A 385 -12.89 -2.89 24.16
CA THR A 385 -13.28 -1.93 23.10
C THR A 385 -14.79 -1.87 22.93
N LYS A 386 -15.49 -3.02 22.86
CA LYS A 386 -16.96 -3.05 22.76
C LYS A 386 -17.61 -2.35 23.96
N GLN A 387 -17.16 -2.69 25.17
CA GLN A 387 -17.72 -2.13 26.40
C GLN A 387 -17.56 -0.61 26.44
N GLN A 388 -16.36 -0.09 26.15
CA GLN A 388 -16.11 1.36 26.16
C GLN A 388 -16.87 2.09 25.05
N VAL A 389 -17.01 1.50 23.86
CA VAL A 389 -17.85 2.05 22.78
C VAL A 389 -19.31 2.15 23.24
N GLU A 390 -19.85 1.11 23.86
CA GLU A 390 -21.22 1.16 24.37
C GLU A 390 -21.42 2.24 25.44
N ASP A 391 -20.43 2.46 26.30
CA ASP A 391 -20.48 3.50 27.33
C ASP A 391 -20.45 4.90 26.72
N VAL A 392 -19.61 5.12 25.69
CA VAL A 392 -19.61 6.36 24.88
C VAL A 392 -20.98 6.59 24.22
N LEU A 393 -21.55 5.55 23.62
CA LEU A 393 -22.87 5.61 22.97
C LEU A 393 -24.05 5.75 23.94
N ARG A 394 -23.87 5.45 25.23
CA ARG A 394 -24.88 5.63 26.28
C ARG A 394 -24.78 7.00 26.95
N GLY A 395 -23.58 7.57 27.03
CA GLY A 395 -23.30 8.84 27.72
C GLY A 395 -23.45 10.09 26.86
N GLY A 396 -23.53 9.96 25.53
CA GLY A 396 -23.76 11.10 24.64
C GLY A 396 -25.24 11.47 24.58
N GLU A 397 -25.63 12.62 25.14
CA GLU A 397 -27.01 13.14 25.01
C GLU A 397 -27.38 13.56 23.56
N ASP A 398 -26.40 13.58 22.63
CA ASP A 398 -26.57 14.01 21.23
C ASP A 398 -26.03 13.01 20.18
N LEU A 399 -25.84 11.72 20.51
CA LEU A 399 -25.53 10.61 19.59
C LEU A 399 -26.81 9.85 19.21
#